data_AF-A0A662IXY8-F1
#
_entry.id   AF-A0A662IXY8-F1
#
_cell.length_a   1.000
_cell.length_b   1.000
_cell.length_c   1.000
_cell.angle_alpha   90.00
_cell.angle_beta   90.00
_cell.angle_gamma   90.00
#
_symmetry.space_group_name_H-M   'P 1'
#
loop_
_entity.id
_entity.type
_entity.pdbx_description
1 polymer ?
#
loop_
_entity_poly.entity_id
_entity_poly.type
_entity_poly.pdbx_seq_one_letter_code
_entity_poly.pdbx_strand_id
1 'polypeptide(L)'
;MKKDRSIMKTAIAIALLTFFAMAVGSVVATQEVESNDSMSLADYVGSVPGTCSISAAKSPVGDVDWFYFYVSQYSYVEIETTGASGGDTEIYLYDSSGNQLDYDDDSGSGYYSYIDTYLSSGYYYVKVEEYANNEVISWYTLTITGTAAGGGVGAVEVELSPSSTTVSRGSTFTVSIYVDPGSCGISSGEVWVSFDTSAFTATDASAGSLLGSGPVEALKQLDNNNGLVKLAYARVGSTPVPTSTGVFATITFTVKNSASAGTYAINIQYAGFADQNFNDIANVVSYSTYVTVTAGLTGDINGDGVVNYVDLAILGAAYGSTSGSPNYNASADLNGDGTINYVDLAILGAHYGESL
;
A
#
# COMPACT_ATOMS: atom_id res chain seq x y z
N MET A 1 -58.09 34.18 38.66
CA MET A 1 -56.74 34.75 38.49
C MET A 1 -55.73 33.61 38.66
N LYS A 2 -55.52 32.74 37.66
CA LYS A 2 -54.42 32.74 36.65
C LYS A 2 -53.07 33.08 37.31
N LYS A 3 -52.06 32.21 37.55
CA LYS A 3 -51.46 31.03 36.89
C LYS A 3 -50.94 31.30 35.46
N ASP A 4 -49.65 31.57 35.35
CA ASP A 4 -48.69 31.10 34.31
C ASP A 4 -47.29 31.64 34.66
N ARG A 5 -46.27 30.83 35.01
CA ARG A 5 -45.43 29.88 34.24
C ARG A 5 -44.52 30.52 33.19
N SER A 6 -43.23 30.20 33.35
CA SER A 6 -42.14 30.28 32.35
C SER A 6 -41.74 31.70 31.97
N ILE A 7 -40.48 32.09 32.03
CA ILE A 7 -39.49 31.75 31.01
C ILE A 7 -38.10 31.71 31.66
N MET A 8 -37.48 30.52 31.65
CA MET A 8 -36.03 30.38 31.68
C MET A 8 -35.47 31.21 30.53
N LYS A 9 -34.64 32.21 30.84
CA LYS A 9 -33.79 32.83 29.82
C LYS A 9 -32.69 31.82 29.50
N THR A 10 -32.90 31.07 28.43
CA THR A 10 -31.90 30.28 27.72
C THR A 10 -30.69 31.17 27.45
N ALA A 11 -29.57 30.89 28.11
CA ALA A 11 -28.28 31.39 27.68
C ALA A 11 -27.93 30.64 26.39
N ILE A 12 -28.21 31.28 25.24
CA ILE A 12 -27.62 30.85 23.97
C ILE A 12 -26.13 31.18 24.09
N ALA A 13 -25.31 30.16 24.30
CA ALA A 13 -23.89 30.25 24.02
C ALA A 13 -23.75 30.54 22.52
N ILE A 14 -23.52 31.81 22.18
CA ILE A 14 -23.00 32.17 20.87
C ILE A 14 -21.59 31.57 20.86
N ALA A 15 -21.47 30.36 20.29
CA ALA A 15 -20.19 29.84 19.88
C ALA A 15 -19.63 30.86 18.87
N LEU A 16 -18.65 31.63 19.31
CA LEU A 16 -17.84 32.45 18.43
C LEU A 16 -17.09 31.45 17.54
N LEU A 17 -17.69 31.06 16.42
CA LEU A 17 -17.00 30.36 15.36
C LEU A 17 -16.02 31.38 14.78
N THR A 18 -14.82 31.40 15.34
CA THR A 18 -13.70 32.08 14.71
C THR A 18 -13.46 31.32 13.41
N PHE A 19 -14.01 31.85 12.33
CA PHE A 19 -13.58 31.50 10.99
C PHE A 19 -12.10 31.91 10.93
N PHE A 20 -11.21 30.94 11.18
CA PHE A 20 -9.86 31.06 10.70
C PHE A 20 -10.00 30.94 9.18
N ALA A 21 -10.19 32.08 8.51
CA ALA A 21 -9.90 32.17 7.10
C ALA A 21 -8.41 31.86 7.01
N MET A 22 -8.09 30.60 6.77
CA MET A 22 -6.77 30.18 6.38
C MET A 22 -6.48 31.02 5.14
N ALA A 23 -5.55 31.96 5.27
CA ALA A 23 -5.04 32.67 4.12
C ALA A 23 -4.53 31.56 3.20
N VAL A 24 -5.24 31.32 2.10
CA VAL A 24 -4.68 30.64 0.94
C VAL A 24 -3.58 31.59 0.49
N GLY A 25 -2.38 31.39 1.05
CA GLY A 25 -1.17 31.91 0.44
C GLY A 25 -1.20 31.40 -0.98
N SER A 26 -1.13 32.31 -1.95
CA SER A 26 -0.97 31.93 -3.34
C SER A 26 0.22 30.98 -3.41
N VAL A 27 -0.05 29.69 -3.68
CA VAL A 27 0.98 28.72 -4.02
C VAL A 27 1.59 29.27 -5.30
N VAL A 28 2.77 29.88 -5.19
CA VAL A 28 3.55 30.22 -6.38
C VAL A 28 4.02 28.87 -6.90
N ALA A 29 3.42 28.41 -8.01
CA ALA A 29 3.89 27.23 -8.71
C ALA A 29 5.39 27.39 -8.95
N THR A 30 6.17 26.41 -8.52
CA THR A 30 7.60 26.37 -8.85
C THR A 30 7.71 26.13 -10.37
N GLN A 31 8.82 26.53 -10.97
CA GLN A 31 9.10 26.22 -12.37
C GLN A 31 10.13 25.09 -12.41
N GLU A 32 9.98 24.16 -13.34
CA GLU A 32 10.97 23.10 -13.60
C GLU A 32 12.38 23.65 -13.86
N VAL A 33 13.37 22.80 -13.64
CA VAL A 33 14.78 23.08 -13.94
C VAL A 33 15.34 21.98 -14.83
N GLU A 34 15.52 22.30 -16.10
CA GLU A 34 16.18 21.40 -17.05
C GLU A 34 17.68 21.21 -16.75
N SER A 35 18.24 20.00 -16.86
CA SER A 35 17.58 18.74 -17.24
C SER A 35 17.04 17.98 -16.03
N ASN A 36 15.83 17.42 -16.15
CA ASN A 36 15.22 16.53 -15.15
C ASN A 36 14.82 15.16 -15.76
N ASP A 37 15.49 14.74 -16.85
CA ASP A 37 15.20 13.53 -17.66
C ASP A 37 15.49 12.18 -16.99
N SER A 38 15.78 12.18 -15.68
CA SER A 38 16.00 10.95 -14.93
C SER A 38 15.60 11.12 -13.48
N MET A 39 15.23 10.01 -12.82
CA MET A 39 14.91 9.99 -11.39
C MET A 39 16.00 10.64 -10.51
N SER A 40 17.29 10.53 -10.89
CA SER A 40 18.40 11.16 -10.15
C SER A 40 18.53 12.67 -10.34
N LEU A 41 17.87 13.23 -11.36
CA LEU A 41 17.82 14.65 -11.68
C LEU A 41 16.46 15.27 -11.36
N ALA A 42 15.57 14.53 -10.68
CA ALA A 42 14.21 14.95 -10.47
C ALA A 42 14.08 16.28 -9.71
N ASP A 43 13.12 17.11 -10.13
CA ASP A 43 12.82 18.39 -9.48
C ASP A 43 11.91 18.24 -8.26
N TYR A 44 12.20 18.97 -7.18
CA TYR A 44 11.39 18.92 -5.97
C TYR A 44 10.12 19.78 -6.09
N VAL A 45 8.95 19.14 -5.98
CA VAL A 45 7.64 19.83 -6.06
C VAL A 45 7.23 20.41 -4.72
N GLY A 46 7.43 19.66 -3.63
CA GLY A 46 7.01 20.08 -2.29
C GLY A 46 6.67 18.90 -1.36
N SER A 47 5.92 19.20 -0.30
CA SER A 47 5.46 18.20 0.66
C SER A 47 3.94 18.20 0.81
N VAL A 48 3.38 17.03 1.09
CA VAL A 48 1.96 16.83 1.43
C VAL A 48 1.84 16.16 2.81
N PRO A 49 0.75 16.33 3.59
CA PRO A 49 -0.55 16.94 3.26
C PRO A 49 -0.52 18.44 2.91
N GLY A 50 -1.50 18.89 2.13
CA GLY A 50 -1.54 20.21 1.50
C GLY A 50 -1.47 20.08 -0.03
N THR A 51 -1.32 21.21 -0.72
CA THR A 51 -1.17 21.22 -2.18
C THR A 51 0.16 21.85 -2.56
N CYS A 52 0.93 21.17 -3.40
CA CYS A 52 2.08 21.72 -4.09
C CYS A 52 1.92 21.55 -5.60
N SER A 53 2.56 22.41 -6.38
CA SER A 53 2.52 22.32 -7.83
C SER A 53 3.78 22.89 -8.47
N ILE A 54 4.11 22.35 -9.64
CA ILE A 54 5.22 22.78 -10.48
C ILE A 54 4.72 22.96 -11.92
N SER A 55 5.09 24.08 -12.54
CA SER A 55 4.85 24.35 -13.95
C SER A 55 6.05 23.90 -14.78
N ALA A 56 5.75 23.20 -15.86
CA ALA A 56 6.71 22.43 -16.66
C ALA A 56 6.33 22.46 -18.15
N ALA A 57 7.17 21.92 -19.03
CA ALA A 57 6.91 21.81 -20.46
C ALA A 57 7.64 20.61 -21.08
N LYS A 58 6.94 19.81 -21.91
CA LYS A 58 7.58 18.72 -22.66
C LYS A 58 8.27 19.27 -23.89
N SER A 59 9.55 19.64 -23.81
CA SER A 59 10.29 20.22 -24.94
C SER A 59 11.80 20.00 -24.83
N PRO A 60 12.45 19.33 -25.80
CA PRO A 60 11.97 19.01 -27.15
C PRO A 60 11.07 17.77 -27.22
N VAL A 61 10.71 17.31 -28.43
CA VAL A 61 10.01 16.01 -28.59
C VAL A 61 10.82 14.89 -27.97
N GLY A 62 10.16 14.01 -27.20
CA GLY A 62 10.77 12.88 -26.50
C GLY A 62 11.47 13.25 -25.19
N ASP A 63 11.27 14.48 -24.74
CA ASP A 63 11.63 14.94 -23.41
C ASP A 63 10.85 14.20 -22.33
N VAL A 64 11.45 13.99 -21.16
CA VAL A 64 10.88 13.20 -20.04
C VAL A 64 11.11 13.99 -18.78
N ASP A 65 10.08 14.24 -17.97
CA ASP A 65 10.27 15.05 -16.76
C ASP A 65 10.12 14.19 -15.52
N TRP A 66 11.13 14.20 -14.66
CA TRP A 66 11.04 13.58 -13.34
C TRP A 66 10.88 14.64 -12.26
N PHE A 67 9.91 14.39 -11.38
CA PHE A 67 9.66 15.19 -10.19
C PHE A 67 9.66 14.31 -8.95
N TYR A 68 9.87 14.92 -7.79
CA TYR A 68 9.71 14.22 -6.51
C TYR A 68 9.06 15.10 -5.46
N PHE A 69 8.36 14.45 -4.53
CA PHE A 69 7.68 15.10 -3.43
C PHE A 69 7.82 14.28 -2.15
N TYR A 70 7.59 14.93 -1.01
CA TYR A 70 7.64 14.28 0.29
C TYR A 70 6.25 14.15 0.89
N VAL A 71 5.82 12.94 1.17
CA VAL A 71 4.64 12.68 1.98
C VAL A 71 5.11 12.69 3.43
N SER A 72 4.68 13.66 4.22
CA SER A 72 5.15 13.83 5.60
C SER A 72 4.45 12.93 6.62
N GLN A 73 3.36 12.32 6.21
CA GLN A 73 2.52 11.44 7.00
C GLN A 73 1.56 10.68 6.08
N TYR A 74 1.03 9.54 6.52
CA TYR A 74 0.13 8.73 5.71
C TYR A 74 -1.08 9.56 5.22
N SER A 75 -1.16 9.69 3.91
CA SER A 75 -2.06 10.63 3.25
C SER A 75 -2.73 9.97 2.06
N TYR A 76 -3.99 10.34 1.84
CA TYR A 76 -4.60 10.21 0.54
C TYR A 76 -3.98 11.28 -0.37
N VAL A 77 -3.39 10.88 -1.48
CA VAL A 77 -2.66 11.75 -2.41
C VAL A 77 -3.28 11.67 -3.79
N GLU A 78 -3.57 12.83 -4.36
CA GLU A 78 -4.08 13.05 -5.70
C GLU A 78 -2.96 13.75 -6.50
N ILE A 79 -2.61 13.18 -7.66
CA ILE A 79 -1.55 13.64 -8.56
C ILE A 79 -2.19 13.89 -9.91
N GLU A 80 -2.22 15.15 -10.37
CA GLU A 80 -2.91 15.55 -11.59
C GLU A 80 -2.00 16.42 -12.46
N THR A 81 -1.98 16.16 -13.77
CA THR A 81 -1.44 17.11 -14.75
C THR A 81 -2.58 17.93 -15.35
N THR A 82 -2.33 19.21 -15.62
CA THR A 82 -3.23 20.08 -16.39
C THR A 82 -2.41 21.00 -17.27
N GLY A 83 -2.92 21.45 -18.42
CA GLY A 83 -2.06 22.26 -19.28
C GLY A 83 -2.71 22.88 -20.50
N ALA A 84 -1.87 23.15 -21.51
CA ALA A 84 -2.31 23.66 -22.81
C ALA A 84 -3.41 22.79 -23.44
N SER A 85 -4.32 23.41 -24.19
CA SER A 85 -5.35 22.68 -24.93
C SER A 85 -4.73 21.70 -25.92
N GLY A 86 -5.16 20.44 -25.86
CA GLY A 86 -4.65 19.38 -26.74
C GLY A 86 -3.33 18.76 -26.29
N GLY A 87 -2.82 19.09 -25.10
CA GLY A 87 -1.76 18.28 -24.48
C GLY A 87 -2.31 16.95 -23.99
N ASP A 88 -1.44 15.94 -24.00
CA ASP A 88 -1.74 14.54 -23.73
C ASP A 88 -0.58 13.97 -22.91
N THR A 89 -0.78 13.72 -21.62
CA THR A 89 0.31 13.29 -20.72
C THR A 89 0.14 11.83 -20.32
N GLU A 90 1.25 11.21 -19.93
CA GLU A 90 1.27 9.98 -19.15
C GLU A 90 1.99 10.24 -17.83
N ILE A 91 1.43 9.80 -16.70
CA ILE A 91 2.10 9.89 -15.39
C ILE A 91 2.36 8.51 -14.80
N TYR A 92 3.54 8.36 -14.20
CA TYR A 92 3.99 7.14 -13.54
C TYR A 92 4.47 7.50 -12.14
N LEU A 93 3.90 6.85 -11.12
CA LEU A 93 4.28 7.05 -9.72
C LEU A 93 5.28 5.97 -9.29
N TYR A 94 6.37 6.36 -8.62
CA TYR A 94 7.40 5.47 -8.12
C TYR A 94 7.70 5.71 -6.64
N ASP A 95 8.12 4.65 -5.95
CA ASP A 95 8.73 4.75 -4.62
C ASP A 95 10.20 5.22 -4.68
N SER A 96 10.79 5.48 -3.51
CA SER A 96 12.20 5.90 -3.40
C SER A 96 13.25 4.85 -3.83
N SER A 97 12.84 3.60 -4.05
CA SER A 97 13.69 2.52 -4.56
C SER A 97 13.58 2.35 -6.08
N GLY A 98 12.71 3.12 -6.74
CA GLY A 98 12.49 3.05 -8.19
C GLY A 98 11.46 2.01 -8.61
N ASN A 99 10.68 1.43 -7.69
CA ASN A 99 9.58 0.54 -8.05
C ASN A 99 8.38 1.39 -8.47
N GLN A 100 7.77 1.06 -9.62
CA GLN A 100 6.55 1.71 -10.06
C GLN A 100 5.38 1.27 -9.16
N LEU A 101 4.65 2.24 -8.62
CA LEU A 101 3.49 2.06 -7.77
C LEU A 101 2.18 2.17 -8.58
N ASP A 102 2.13 3.11 -9.53
CA ASP A 102 0.91 3.38 -10.29
C ASP A 102 1.20 4.07 -11.63
N TYR A 103 0.20 4.10 -12.53
CA TYR A 103 0.25 4.73 -13.86
C TYR A 103 -1.12 5.21 -14.30
N ASP A 104 -1.17 6.37 -14.97
CA ASP A 104 -2.38 6.86 -15.65
C ASP A 104 -2.04 7.69 -16.89
N ASP A 105 -2.94 7.68 -17.90
CA ASP A 105 -2.86 8.50 -19.11
C ASP A 105 -3.96 9.59 -19.14
N ASP A 106 -5.23 9.21 -19.08
CA ASP A 106 -6.36 10.05 -19.49
C ASP A 106 -7.46 10.23 -18.42
N SER A 107 -7.20 9.85 -17.15
CA SER A 107 -8.24 9.92 -16.11
C SER A 107 -8.49 11.35 -15.58
N GLY A 108 -7.66 12.32 -15.97
CA GLY A 108 -7.76 13.73 -15.58
C GLY A 108 -8.58 14.60 -16.54
N SER A 109 -8.30 15.91 -16.56
CA SER A 109 -9.06 16.86 -17.38
C SER A 109 -8.65 16.82 -18.85
N GLY A 110 -9.47 16.24 -19.72
CA GLY A 110 -9.16 16.15 -21.15
C GLY A 110 -8.38 14.89 -21.46
N TYR A 111 -7.15 15.03 -21.99
CA TYR A 111 -6.19 13.94 -22.18
C TYR A 111 -5.03 14.05 -21.17
N TYR A 112 -5.29 14.68 -20.03
CA TYR A 112 -4.30 14.80 -18.97
C TYR A 112 -4.56 13.72 -17.93
N SER A 113 -3.52 13.39 -17.18
CA SER A 113 -3.50 12.21 -16.33
C SER A 113 -3.84 12.53 -14.88
N TYR A 114 -4.37 11.54 -14.18
CA TYR A 114 -4.78 11.63 -12.79
C TYR A 114 -4.56 10.30 -12.05
N ILE A 115 -3.77 10.34 -10.97
CA ILE A 115 -3.60 9.23 -10.03
C ILE A 115 -4.16 9.66 -8.67
N ASP A 116 -4.92 8.79 -8.02
CA ASP A 116 -5.23 8.92 -6.60
C ASP A 116 -4.89 7.65 -5.83
N THR A 117 -4.19 7.80 -4.70
CA THR A 117 -3.71 6.65 -3.94
C THR A 117 -3.39 7.03 -2.50
N TYR A 118 -3.22 6.03 -1.63
CA TYR A 118 -2.73 6.24 -0.27
C TYR A 118 -1.23 6.03 -0.21
N LEU A 119 -0.51 7.07 0.22
CA LEU A 119 0.94 7.05 0.36
C LEU A 119 1.34 7.19 1.82
N SER A 120 2.25 6.30 2.21
CA SER A 120 3.01 6.31 3.44
C SER A 120 3.97 7.50 3.55
N SER A 121 4.43 7.82 4.76
CA SER A 121 5.47 8.84 4.95
C SER A 121 6.76 8.46 4.21
N GLY A 122 7.25 9.33 3.33
CA GLY A 122 8.39 9.03 2.48
C GLY A 122 8.51 9.91 1.24
N TYR A 123 9.59 9.70 0.50
CA TYR A 123 9.80 10.33 -0.80
C TYR A 123 9.23 9.47 -1.92
N TYR A 124 8.53 10.13 -2.84
CA TYR A 124 7.95 9.53 -4.04
C TYR A 124 8.33 10.35 -5.26
N TYR A 125 8.34 9.68 -6.41
CA TYR A 125 8.76 10.26 -7.68
C TYR A 125 7.64 10.13 -8.70
N VAL A 126 7.44 11.17 -9.49
CA VAL A 126 6.49 11.20 -10.60
C VAL A 126 7.28 11.41 -11.88
N LYS A 127 7.16 10.47 -12.82
CA LYS A 127 7.64 10.66 -14.19
C LYS A 127 6.45 11.14 -15.03
N VAL A 128 6.65 12.21 -15.79
CA VAL A 128 5.67 12.74 -16.73
C VAL A 128 6.23 12.65 -18.15
N GLU A 129 5.46 12.06 -19.05
CA GLU A 129 5.77 11.95 -20.48
C GLU A 129 4.62 12.55 -21.31
N GLU A 130 4.90 12.84 -22.57
CA GLU A 130 3.84 13.08 -23.57
C GLU A 130 3.42 11.73 -24.17
N TYR A 131 2.14 11.55 -24.46
CA TYR A 131 1.64 10.28 -24.99
C TYR A 131 2.36 9.88 -26.28
N ALA A 132 2.97 8.70 -26.29
CA ALA A 132 3.83 8.21 -27.36
C ALA A 132 5.08 9.07 -27.68
N ASN A 133 5.42 10.06 -26.84
CA ASN A 133 6.66 10.84 -26.83
C ASN A 133 7.05 11.40 -28.22
N ASN A 134 6.07 11.90 -28.96
CA ASN A 134 6.22 12.36 -30.34
C ASN A 134 5.82 13.82 -30.57
N GLU A 135 5.27 14.50 -29.57
CA GLU A 135 4.90 15.91 -29.62
C GLU A 135 5.53 16.73 -28.48
N VAL A 136 5.33 18.05 -28.55
CA VAL A 136 5.75 19.01 -27.53
C VAL A 136 4.51 19.50 -26.80
N ILE A 137 4.55 19.48 -25.47
CA ILE A 137 3.53 20.12 -24.62
C ILE A 137 4.11 21.46 -24.18
N SER A 138 3.64 22.55 -24.79
CA SER A 138 4.20 23.90 -24.59
C SER A 138 4.24 24.38 -23.14
N TRP A 139 3.31 23.90 -22.33
CA TRP A 139 3.33 24.01 -20.88
C TRP A 139 2.28 23.07 -20.28
N TYR A 140 2.56 22.57 -19.09
CA TYR A 140 1.61 21.92 -18.20
C TYR A 140 1.94 22.28 -16.74
N THR A 141 1.11 21.84 -15.81
CA THR A 141 1.31 21.96 -14.37
C THR A 141 1.02 20.63 -13.74
N LEU A 142 1.99 20.08 -13.02
CA LEU A 142 1.81 18.95 -12.12
C LEU A 142 1.34 19.48 -10.78
N THR A 143 0.17 19.05 -10.33
CA THR A 143 -0.40 19.38 -9.02
C THR A 143 -0.47 18.13 -8.17
N ILE A 144 0.04 18.22 -6.94
CA ILE A 144 0.01 17.15 -5.96
C ILE A 144 -0.75 17.67 -4.74
N THR A 145 -1.89 17.06 -4.45
CA THR A 145 -2.70 17.36 -3.27
C THR A 145 -2.71 16.17 -2.35
N GLY A 146 -2.34 16.35 -1.09
CA GLY A 146 -2.49 15.33 -0.07
C GLY A 146 -3.44 15.75 1.03
N THR A 147 -4.30 14.83 1.43
CA THR A 147 -5.14 14.93 2.61
C THR A 147 -4.65 13.93 3.63
N ALA A 148 -4.27 14.41 4.82
CA ALA A 148 -3.92 13.55 5.95
C ALA A 148 -5.05 12.55 6.21
N ALA A 149 -4.76 11.25 6.13
CA ALA A 149 -5.77 10.22 6.33
C ALA A 149 -6.06 9.95 7.83
N GLY A 150 -5.38 10.66 8.75
CA GLY A 150 -5.53 10.60 10.21
C GLY A 150 -4.29 11.11 10.95
N GLY A 151 -4.30 11.17 12.30
CA GLY A 151 -3.10 11.39 13.13
C GLY A 151 -2.81 12.82 13.59
N GLY A 152 -2.95 13.81 12.71
CA GLY A 152 -2.52 15.18 13.01
C GLY A 152 -1.01 15.31 13.21
N VAL A 153 -0.51 16.56 13.21
CA VAL A 153 0.92 16.85 13.28
C VAL A 153 1.51 16.28 14.58
N GLY A 154 2.49 15.37 14.46
CA GLY A 154 3.22 14.78 15.60
C GLY A 154 2.65 13.48 16.16
N ALA A 155 1.74 12.80 15.47
CA ALA A 155 1.40 11.40 15.76
C ALA A 155 2.61 10.47 15.53
N VAL A 156 2.62 9.34 16.25
CA VAL A 156 3.38 8.17 15.82
C VAL A 156 2.49 7.38 14.87
N GLU A 157 2.94 7.22 13.63
CA GLU A 157 2.19 6.50 12.60
C GLU A 157 2.77 5.12 12.42
N VAL A 158 1.88 4.14 12.27
CA VAL A 158 2.22 2.73 12.15
C VAL A 158 1.49 2.20 10.94
N GLU A 159 2.20 1.61 10.00
CA GLU A 159 1.61 1.16 8.76
C GLU A 159 2.14 -0.20 8.37
N LEU A 160 1.30 -0.94 7.65
CA LEU A 160 1.70 -2.18 7.02
C LEU A 160 2.12 -1.90 5.59
N SER A 161 3.35 -2.27 5.25
CA SER A 161 3.97 -2.05 3.94
C SER A 161 4.33 -3.39 3.27
N PRO A 162 4.06 -3.56 1.95
CA PRO A 162 3.44 -2.58 1.06
C PRO A 162 1.95 -2.33 1.39
N SER A 163 1.37 -1.22 0.93
CA SER A 163 -0.04 -0.86 1.18
C SER A 163 -1.04 -1.79 0.46
N SER A 164 -0.59 -2.38 -0.65
CA SER A 164 -1.21 -3.55 -1.25
C SER A 164 -0.18 -4.46 -1.92
N THR A 165 -0.51 -5.73 -2.08
CA THR A 165 0.29 -6.66 -2.89
C THR A 165 -0.58 -7.73 -3.52
N THR A 166 -0.20 -8.16 -4.72
CA THR A 166 -0.80 -9.30 -5.41
C THR A 166 0.08 -10.53 -5.24
N VAL A 167 -0.52 -11.68 -4.90
CA VAL A 167 0.19 -12.92 -4.59
C VAL A 167 -0.52 -14.13 -5.19
N SER A 168 0.27 -15.13 -5.58
CA SER A 168 -0.22 -16.44 -6.01
C SER A 168 -0.34 -17.41 -4.83
N ARG A 169 -1.18 -18.43 -4.97
CA ARG A 169 -1.27 -19.55 -4.01
C ARG A 169 0.09 -20.23 -3.83
N GLY A 170 0.34 -20.78 -2.65
CA GLY A 170 1.60 -21.47 -2.33
C GLY A 170 2.81 -20.56 -2.18
N SER A 171 2.73 -19.31 -2.63
CA SER A 171 3.82 -18.33 -2.53
C SER A 171 4.00 -17.83 -1.09
N THR A 172 5.14 -17.19 -0.85
CA THR A 172 5.41 -16.43 0.37
C THR A 172 5.47 -14.94 0.05
N PHE A 173 5.02 -14.12 1.00
CA PHE A 173 5.15 -12.68 0.94
C PHE A 173 5.46 -12.13 2.32
N THR A 174 5.96 -10.90 2.38
CA THR A 174 6.28 -10.22 3.64
C THR A 174 5.45 -8.97 3.80
N VAL A 175 5.06 -8.68 5.04
CA VAL A 175 4.47 -7.40 5.44
C VAL A 175 5.36 -6.79 6.51
N SER A 176 5.87 -5.59 6.24
CA SER A 176 6.65 -4.82 7.20
C SER A 176 5.75 -3.88 7.98
N ILE A 177 5.90 -3.84 9.29
CA ILE A 177 5.32 -2.84 10.18
C ILE A 177 6.29 -1.67 10.18
N TYR A 178 5.99 -0.65 9.39
CA TYR A 178 6.77 0.59 9.33
C TYR A 178 6.23 1.59 10.35
N VAL A 179 7.13 2.38 10.93
CA VAL A 179 6.79 3.36 11.96
C VAL A 179 7.43 4.70 11.62
N ASP A 180 6.59 5.73 11.50
CA ASP A 180 6.99 7.13 11.58
C ASP A 180 6.83 7.61 13.03
N PRO A 181 7.94 7.89 13.73
CA PRO A 181 7.88 8.29 15.12
C PRO A 181 7.49 9.76 15.31
N GLY A 182 7.30 10.53 14.24
CA GLY A 182 7.07 11.97 14.30
C GLY A 182 8.20 12.68 15.05
N SER A 183 7.86 13.38 16.13
CA SER A 183 8.86 14.04 16.98
C SER A 183 9.38 13.19 18.15
N CYS A 184 8.87 11.97 18.33
CA CYS A 184 9.17 11.13 19.48
C CYS A 184 10.45 10.32 19.30
N GLY A 185 11.13 10.03 20.41
CA GLY A 185 12.06 8.89 20.45
C GLY A 185 11.30 7.62 20.79
N ILE A 186 11.56 6.51 20.09
CA ILE A 186 10.90 5.22 20.35
C ILE A 186 11.85 4.29 21.09
N SER A 187 11.51 3.97 22.34
CA SER A 187 12.28 3.07 23.21
C SER A 187 11.78 1.63 23.18
N SER A 188 10.48 1.41 23.00
CA SER A 188 9.88 0.09 22.82
C SER A 188 8.53 0.19 22.10
N GLY A 189 8.02 -0.95 21.67
CA GLY A 189 6.66 -1.05 21.14
C GLY A 189 6.10 -2.46 21.20
N GLU A 190 4.77 -2.54 21.10
CA GLU A 190 3.99 -3.75 20.93
C GLU A 190 2.97 -3.53 19.81
N VAL A 191 2.92 -4.45 18.85
CA VAL A 191 2.01 -4.39 17.70
C VAL A 191 1.34 -5.75 17.49
N TRP A 192 0.01 -5.73 17.32
CA TRP A 192 -0.80 -6.91 17.03
C TRP A 192 -1.39 -6.79 15.63
N VAL A 193 -1.16 -7.80 14.80
CA VAL A 193 -1.60 -7.84 13.41
C VAL A 193 -2.54 -9.02 13.20
N SER A 194 -3.75 -8.77 12.71
CA SER A 194 -4.72 -9.80 12.36
C SER A 194 -4.71 -10.13 10.87
N PHE A 195 -4.94 -11.39 10.52
CA PHE A 195 -5.02 -11.90 9.13
C PHE A 195 -6.07 -13.00 8.99
N ASP A 196 -6.50 -13.28 7.76
CA ASP A 196 -7.48 -14.34 7.46
C ASP A 196 -6.81 -15.73 7.46
N THR A 197 -7.20 -16.59 8.40
CA THR A 197 -6.64 -17.94 8.54
C THR A 197 -7.08 -18.90 7.45
N SER A 198 -8.13 -18.60 6.67
CA SER A 198 -8.51 -19.41 5.50
C SER A 198 -7.54 -19.22 4.34
N ALA A 199 -6.90 -18.05 4.25
CA ALA A 199 -6.01 -17.69 3.15
C ALA A 199 -4.53 -17.78 3.52
N PHE A 200 -4.13 -17.37 4.72
CA PHE A 200 -2.72 -17.18 5.06
C PHE A 200 -2.28 -18.00 6.27
N THR A 201 -0.97 -18.22 6.37
CA THR A 201 -0.28 -18.71 7.56
C THR A 201 0.91 -17.79 7.83
N ALA A 202 0.96 -17.18 9.01
CA ALA A 202 2.15 -16.46 9.47
C ALA A 202 3.22 -17.49 9.84
N THR A 203 4.35 -17.47 9.12
CA THR A 203 5.41 -18.48 9.23
C THR A 203 6.63 -17.98 9.98
N ASP A 204 6.92 -16.68 9.92
CA ASP A 204 7.98 -16.05 10.69
C ASP A 204 7.67 -14.58 11.00
N ALA A 205 8.39 -14.03 11.96
CA ALA A 205 8.47 -12.60 12.22
C ALA A 205 9.84 -12.25 12.80
N SER A 206 10.37 -11.09 12.43
CA SER A 206 11.66 -10.60 12.91
C SER A 206 11.64 -9.09 13.14
N ALA A 207 12.45 -8.62 14.10
CA ALA A 207 12.60 -7.20 14.38
C ALA A 207 13.26 -6.47 13.20
N GLY A 208 12.77 -5.26 12.91
CA GLY A 208 13.35 -4.37 11.90
C GLY A 208 14.36 -3.38 12.48
N SER A 209 14.68 -2.36 11.69
CA SER A 209 15.72 -1.37 12.00
C SER A 209 15.32 -0.29 13.00
N LEU A 210 14.01 -0.08 13.25
CA LEU A 210 13.50 1.05 14.05
C LEU A 210 14.19 1.16 15.41
N LEU A 211 14.37 0.04 16.11
CA LEU A 211 14.92 -0.02 17.47
C LEU A 211 16.44 -0.25 17.50
N GLY A 212 17.12 -0.10 16.36
CA GLY A 212 18.57 -0.34 16.23
C GLY A 212 18.93 -1.82 16.18
N SER A 213 20.24 -2.11 16.29
CA SER A 213 20.74 -3.49 16.18
C SER A 213 20.50 -4.30 17.46
N GLY A 214 19.92 -5.49 17.32
CA GLY A 214 19.74 -6.44 18.42
C GLY A 214 18.77 -5.95 19.51
N PRO A 215 17.54 -5.53 19.18
CA PRO A 215 16.55 -5.19 20.18
C PRO A 215 16.19 -6.42 21.02
N VAL A 216 15.70 -6.19 22.24
CA VAL A 216 15.16 -7.24 23.08
C VAL A 216 13.81 -7.68 22.52
N GLU A 217 13.66 -8.95 22.18
CA GLU A 217 12.38 -9.56 21.82
C GLU A 217 11.63 -9.99 23.08
N ALA A 218 10.66 -9.19 23.51
CA ALA A 218 9.85 -9.47 24.69
C ALA A 218 8.67 -10.39 24.38
N LEU A 219 8.13 -10.32 23.16
CA LEU A 219 7.04 -11.17 22.69
C LEU A 219 7.18 -11.44 21.19
N LYS A 220 7.11 -12.71 20.81
CA LYS A 220 6.88 -13.16 19.43
C LYS A 220 5.89 -14.32 19.45
N GLN A 221 4.66 -14.03 19.02
CA GLN A 221 3.58 -15.03 18.96
C GLN A 221 2.94 -15.02 17.58
N LEU A 222 2.92 -16.17 16.91
CA LEU A 222 2.25 -16.39 15.62
C LEU A 222 1.06 -17.34 15.85
N ASP A 223 -0.11 -16.79 16.19
CA ASP A 223 -1.32 -17.56 16.45
C ASP A 223 -2.13 -17.78 15.16
N ASN A 224 -1.74 -18.82 14.41
CA ASN A 224 -2.39 -19.21 13.16
C ASN A 224 -3.79 -19.81 13.33
N ASN A 225 -4.22 -20.11 14.57
CA ASN A 225 -5.58 -20.58 14.82
C ASN A 225 -6.55 -19.41 14.91
N ASN A 226 -6.14 -18.32 15.56
CA ASN A 226 -6.94 -17.12 15.73
C ASN A 226 -6.65 -16.03 14.69
N GLY A 227 -5.65 -16.23 13.82
CA GLY A 227 -5.28 -15.26 12.78
C GLY A 227 -4.64 -14.01 13.37
N LEU A 228 -3.73 -14.18 14.34
CA LEU A 228 -3.15 -13.06 15.08
C LEU A 228 -1.64 -13.22 15.27
N VAL A 229 -0.87 -12.19 14.91
CA VAL A 229 0.55 -12.05 15.21
C VAL A 229 0.71 -10.98 16.29
N LYS A 230 1.46 -11.27 17.35
CA LYS A 230 1.81 -10.29 18.40
C LYS A 230 3.32 -10.18 18.52
N LEU A 231 3.82 -8.96 18.43
CA LEU A 231 5.26 -8.66 18.47
C LEU A 231 5.50 -7.54 19.48
N ALA A 232 6.46 -7.73 20.38
CA ALA A 232 6.91 -6.69 21.29
C ALA A 232 8.44 -6.64 21.34
N TYR A 233 8.99 -5.45 21.09
CA TYR A 233 10.43 -5.22 21.01
C TYR A 233 10.84 -3.99 21.83
N ALA A 234 12.03 -4.02 22.41
CA ALA A 234 12.61 -2.88 23.12
C ALA A 234 14.04 -2.60 22.66
N ARG A 235 14.37 -1.32 22.47
CA ARG A 235 15.69 -0.83 22.11
C ARG A 235 16.70 -1.15 23.22
N VAL A 236 17.91 -1.53 22.82
CA VAL A 236 19.07 -1.62 23.71
C VAL A 236 19.91 -0.35 23.55
N GLY A 237 20.16 0.36 24.66
CA GLY A 237 20.97 1.58 24.68
C GLY A 237 20.14 2.87 24.66
N SER A 238 20.70 3.93 24.08
CA SER A 238 20.09 5.27 24.05
C SER A 238 18.95 5.35 23.04
N THR A 239 17.87 6.06 23.38
CA THR A 239 16.75 6.36 22.48
C THR A 239 16.96 7.71 21.77
N PRO A 240 17.21 7.75 20.44
CA PRO A 240 17.34 9.00 19.70
C PRO A 240 16.01 9.76 19.65
N VAL A 241 16.08 11.10 19.64
CA VAL A 241 14.91 11.99 19.55
C VAL A 241 15.10 13.00 18.40
N PRO A 242 14.24 12.97 17.36
CA PRO A 242 13.31 11.88 17.07
C PRO A 242 14.09 10.58 16.77
N THR A 243 13.44 9.44 16.95
CA THR A 243 13.95 8.20 16.35
C THR A 243 13.84 8.33 14.83
N SER A 244 14.79 7.76 14.08
CA SER A 244 14.64 7.73 12.62
C SER A 244 13.49 6.79 12.24
N THR A 245 12.68 7.20 11.29
CA THR A 245 11.65 6.37 10.66
C THR A 245 12.24 5.04 10.20
N GLY A 246 11.49 3.95 10.36
CA GLY A 246 11.96 2.64 9.95
C GLY A 246 11.01 1.49 10.28
N VAL A 247 11.47 0.28 9.98
CA VAL A 247 10.68 -0.94 10.19
C VAL A 247 10.76 -1.37 11.65
N PHE A 248 9.63 -1.46 12.34
CA PHE A 248 9.53 -2.05 13.67
C PHE A 248 9.74 -3.57 13.61
N ALA A 249 9.05 -4.24 12.69
CA ALA A 249 9.18 -5.68 12.46
C ALA A 249 8.69 -6.07 11.06
N THR A 250 9.15 -7.21 10.55
CA THR A 250 8.67 -7.81 9.30
C THR A 250 8.08 -9.17 9.59
N ILE A 251 6.86 -9.42 9.10
CA ILE A 251 6.12 -10.67 9.21
C ILE A 251 6.18 -11.39 7.86
N THR A 252 6.49 -12.68 7.86
CA THR A 252 6.44 -13.54 6.68
C THR A 252 5.16 -14.37 6.70
N PHE A 253 4.44 -14.35 5.59
CA PHE A 253 3.23 -15.13 5.37
C PHE A 253 3.43 -16.12 4.23
N THR A 254 2.76 -17.27 4.33
CA THR A 254 2.56 -18.21 3.22
C THR A 254 1.10 -18.19 2.81
N VAL A 255 0.84 -18.09 1.50
CA VAL A 255 -0.51 -18.21 0.92
C VAL A 255 -0.87 -19.69 0.84
N LYS A 256 -2.01 -20.08 1.42
CA LYS A 256 -2.47 -21.48 1.38
C LYS A 256 -2.87 -21.86 -0.04
N ASN A 257 -2.56 -23.09 -0.45
CA ASN A 257 -3.05 -23.64 -1.72
C ASN A 257 -4.58 -23.70 -1.80
N SER A 258 -5.26 -23.72 -0.65
CA SER A 258 -6.73 -23.69 -0.55
C SER A 258 -7.31 -22.28 -0.49
N ALA A 259 -6.51 -21.22 -0.55
CA ALA A 259 -7.00 -19.84 -0.44
C ALA A 259 -7.92 -19.53 -1.62
N SER A 260 -9.10 -18.96 -1.36
CA SER A 260 -9.95 -18.45 -2.44
C SER A 260 -9.29 -17.26 -3.12
N ALA A 261 -9.58 -17.04 -4.41
CA ALA A 261 -9.16 -15.81 -5.07
C ALA A 261 -9.95 -14.64 -4.47
N GLY A 262 -9.30 -13.49 -4.29
CA GLY A 262 -9.93 -12.30 -3.73
C GLY A 262 -8.98 -11.43 -2.94
N THR A 263 -9.50 -10.32 -2.42
CA THR A 263 -8.74 -9.36 -1.62
C THR A 263 -8.99 -9.58 -0.14
N TYR A 264 -7.90 -9.70 0.62
CA TYR A 264 -7.89 -9.97 2.05
C TYR A 264 -7.23 -8.80 2.78
N ALA A 265 -7.83 -8.32 3.87
CA ALA A 265 -7.22 -7.29 4.70
C ALA A 265 -6.28 -7.93 5.74
N ILE A 266 -5.12 -7.31 5.93
CA ILE A 266 -4.26 -7.53 7.10
C ILE A 266 -4.32 -6.24 7.92
N ASN A 267 -4.76 -6.33 9.16
CA ASN A 267 -5.09 -5.15 9.98
C ASN A 267 -4.24 -5.08 11.24
N ILE A 268 -3.85 -3.86 11.63
CA ILE A 268 -3.30 -3.59 12.95
C ILE A 268 -4.48 -3.53 13.95
N GLN A 269 -4.53 -4.48 14.88
CA GLN A 269 -5.54 -4.53 15.95
C GLN A 269 -5.14 -3.70 17.17
N TYR A 270 -3.83 -3.56 17.37
CA TYR A 270 -3.25 -2.79 18.47
C TYR A 270 -1.84 -2.34 18.08
N ALA A 271 -1.51 -1.11 18.43
CA ALA A 271 -0.16 -0.59 18.38
C ALA A 271 0.05 0.35 19.58
N GLY A 272 1.09 0.08 20.37
CA GLY A 272 1.49 0.88 21.52
C GLY A 272 3.01 1.04 21.55
N PHE A 273 3.49 2.23 21.88
CA PHE A 273 4.91 2.55 21.91
C PHE A 273 5.25 3.36 23.15
N ALA A 274 6.50 3.26 23.61
CA ALA A 274 7.03 4.07 24.68
C ALA A 274 8.05 5.10 24.17
N ASP A 275 8.01 6.30 24.74
CA ASP A 275 8.86 7.43 24.37
C ASP A 275 10.30 7.28 24.91
N GLN A 276 11.16 8.28 24.67
CA GLN A 276 12.54 8.31 25.18
C GLN A 276 12.66 8.32 26.72
N ASN A 277 11.57 8.64 27.43
CA ASN A 277 11.47 8.68 28.88
C ASN A 277 10.71 7.45 29.43
N PHE A 278 10.42 6.46 28.58
CA PHE A 278 9.68 5.24 28.90
C PHE A 278 8.21 5.48 29.29
N ASN A 279 7.61 6.60 28.84
CA ASN A 279 6.17 6.84 28.97
C ASN A 279 5.43 6.35 27.73
N ASP A 280 4.18 5.90 27.90
CA ASP A 280 3.32 5.52 26.78
C ASP A 280 3.06 6.72 25.85
N ILE A 281 3.18 6.49 24.54
CA ILE A 281 2.84 7.45 23.51
C ILE A 281 1.33 7.35 23.23
N ALA A 282 0.61 8.44 23.50
CA ALA A 282 -0.85 8.44 23.44
C ALA A 282 -1.44 8.55 22.02
N ASN A 283 -0.75 9.26 21.11
CA ASN A 283 -1.24 9.52 19.75
C ASN A 283 -0.58 8.58 18.75
N VAL A 284 -1.02 7.31 18.76
CA VAL A 284 -0.61 6.30 17.78
C VAL A 284 -1.73 6.11 16.77
N VAL A 285 -1.42 6.26 15.49
CA VAL A 285 -2.37 6.00 14.40
C VAL A 285 -1.87 4.84 13.55
N SER A 286 -2.78 3.99 13.12
CA SER A 286 -2.44 2.74 12.46
C SER A 286 -3.19 2.55 11.15
N TYR A 287 -2.48 2.04 10.15
CA TYR A 287 -2.99 1.82 8.80
C TYR A 287 -2.78 0.37 8.35
N SER A 288 -3.84 -0.21 7.80
CA SER A 288 -3.88 -1.61 7.34
C SER A 288 -3.34 -1.76 5.90
N THR A 289 -3.10 -3.00 5.48
CA THR A 289 -2.75 -3.35 4.10
C THR A 289 -3.73 -4.35 3.51
N TYR A 290 -3.75 -4.45 2.18
CA TYR A 290 -4.56 -5.40 1.42
C TYR A 290 -3.69 -6.38 0.62
N VAL A 291 -4.09 -7.65 0.62
CA VAL A 291 -3.42 -8.70 -0.14
C VAL A 291 -4.41 -9.30 -1.11
N THR A 292 -4.15 -9.19 -2.41
CA THR A 292 -4.97 -9.81 -3.46
C THR A 292 -4.38 -11.16 -3.84
N VAL A 293 -5.11 -12.23 -3.52
CA VAL A 293 -4.80 -13.57 -3.98
C VAL A 293 -5.38 -13.75 -5.38
N THR A 294 -4.51 -14.05 -6.35
CA THR A 294 -4.90 -14.26 -7.74
C THR A 294 -5.74 -15.53 -7.90
N ALA A 295 -6.60 -15.54 -8.92
CA ALA A 295 -7.17 -16.78 -9.39
C ALA A 295 -6.04 -17.64 -9.96
N GLY A 296 -5.85 -18.83 -9.39
CA GLY A 296 -4.92 -19.81 -9.96
C GLY A 296 -5.27 -20.13 -11.41
N LEU A 297 -4.27 -20.55 -12.18
CA LEU A 297 -4.48 -20.95 -13.57
C LEU A 297 -5.30 -22.22 -13.63
N THR A 298 -6.29 -22.24 -14.51
CA THR A 298 -7.00 -23.47 -14.83
C THR A 298 -5.99 -24.47 -15.41
N GLY A 299 -5.84 -25.64 -14.79
CA GLY A 299 -4.87 -26.64 -15.21
C GLY A 299 -3.53 -26.62 -14.46
N ASP A 300 -3.26 -25.62 -13.62
CA ASP A 300 -2.13 -25.62 -12.68
C ASP A 300 -2.54 -26.42 -11.43
N ILE A 301 -2.27 -27.72 -11.47
CA ILE A 301 -2.74 -28.70 -10.50
C ILE A 301 -1.82 -28.73 -9.27
N ASN A 302 -0.53 -28.46 -9.45
CA ASN A 302 0.43 -28.41 -8.34
C ASN A 302 0.52 -27.04 -7.64
N GLY A 303 -0.05 -25.99 -8.27
CA GLY A 303 -0.06 -24.62 -7.76
C GLY A 303 1.29 -23.92 -7.88
N ASP A 304 2.15 -24.33 -8.83
CA ASP A 304 3.47 -23.73 -9.06
C ASP A 304 3.43 -22.47 -9.94
N GLY A 305 2.24 -22.11 -10.42
CA GLY A 305 2.01 -20.94 -11.25
C GLY A 305 2.25 -21.18 -12.74
N VAL A 306 2.53 -22.41 -13.19
CA VAL A 306 2.77 -22.73 -14.61
C VAL A 306 2.08 -24.03 -14.99
N VAL A 307 1.17 -23.99 -15.97
CA VAL A 307 0.52 -25.21 -16.49
C VAL A 307 1.48 -25.98 -17.39
N ASN A 308 2.08 -27.06 -16.89
CA ASN A 308 3.14 -27.78 -17.61
C ASN A 308 3.03 -29.32 -17.50
N TYR A 309 4.11 -30.01 -17.85
CA TYR A 309 4.14 -31.48 -17.85
C TYR A 309 3.99 -32.09 -16.45
N VAL A 310 4.30 -31.35 -15.39
CA VAL A 310 4.13 -31.77 -14.00
C VAL A 310 2.64 -31.85 -13.67
N ASP A 311 1.84 -30.87 -14.07
CA ASP A 311 0.38 -30.92 -13.91
C ASP A 311 -0.24 -32.05 -14.70
N LEU A 312 0.22 -32.23 -15.95
CA LEU A 312 -0.18 -33.36 -16.78
C LEU A 312 0.14 -34.70 -16.12
N ALA A 313 1.29 -34.82 -15.46
CA ALA A 313 1.66 -36.04 -14.74
C ALA A 313 0.77 -36.29 -13.52
N ILE A 314 0.38 -35.23 -12.80
CA ILE A 314 -0.55 -35.33 -11.66
C ILE A 314 -1.95 -35.73 -12.14
N LEU A 315 -2.45 -35.10 -13.21
CA LEU A 315 -3.72 -35.50 -13.84
C LEU A 315 -3.66 -36.95 -14.31
N GLY A 316 -2.57 -37.33 -14.99
CA GLY A 316 -2.34 -38.69 -15.47
C GLY A 316 -2.34 -39.75 -14.36
N ALA A 317 -1.82 -39.43 -13.18
CA ALA A 317 -1.83 -40.31 -12.02
C ALA A 317 -3.24 -40.56 -11.45
N ALA A 318 -4.15 -39.60 -11.63
CA ALA A 318 -5.54 -39.67 -11.17
C ALA A 318 -6.54 -40.04 -12.30
N TYR A 319 -6.06 -40.21 -13.53
CA TYR A 319 -6.90 -40.40 -14.71
C TYR A 319 -7.79 -41.66 -14.62
N GLY A 320 -9.06 -41.50 -14.96
CA GLY A 320 -10.08 -42.55 -14.91
C GLY A 320 -10.67 -42.79 -13.52
N SER A 321 -10.28 -42.01 -12.51
CA SER A 321 -10.85 -42.09 -11.17
C SER A 321 -12.10 -41.23 -11.00
N THR A 322 -13.01 -41.65 -10.13
CA THR A 322 -14.18 -40.88 -9.70
C THR A 322 -14.07 -40.48 -8.24
N SER A 323 -14.84 -39.47 -7.83
CA SER A 323 -14.95 -39.06 -6.43
C SER A 323 -15.21 -40.26 -5.51
N GLY A 324 -14.33 -40.46 -4.52
CA GLY A 324 -14.31 -41.61 -3.63
C GLY A 324 -13.30 -42.72 -4.00
N SER A 325 -12.69 -42.66 -5.18
CA SER A 325 -11.59 -43.57 -5.53
C SER A 325 -10.33 -43.27 -4.71
N PRO A 326 -9.52 -44.27 -4.32
CA PRO A 326 -8.29 -44.03 -3.55
C PRO A 326 -7.27 -43.12 -4.22
N ASN A 327 -7.26 -43.07 -5.55
CA ASN A 327 -6.36 -42.25 -6.36
C ASN A 327 -7.04 -40.97 -6.91
N TYR A 328 -8.24 -40.63 -6.44
CA TYR A 328 -8.91 -39.41 -6.85
C TYR A 328 -8.18 -38.18 -6.30
N ASN A 329 -7.84 -37.25 -7.18
CA ASN A 329 -7.26 -35.96 -6.82
C ASN A 329 -8.24 -34.85 -7.23
N ALA A 330 -8.85 -34.18 -6.26
CA ALA A 330 -9.81 -33.12 -6.52
C ALA A 330 -9.22 -31.95 -7.32
N SER A 331 -7.92 -31.68 -7.22
CA SER A 331 -7.25 -30.64 -8.02
C SER A 331 -7.12 -31.01 -9.50
N ALA A 332 -7.27 -32.30 -9.85
CA ALA A 332 -7.21 -32.78 -11.24
C ALA A 332 -8.59 -32.98 -11.88
N ASP A 333 -9.69 -32.81 -11.13
CA ASP A 333 -11.07 -32.71 -11.63
C ASP A 333 -11.36 -31.25 -11.97
N LEU A 334 -10.93 -30.81 -13.15
CA LEU A 334 -10.88 -29.40 -13.54
C LEU A 334 -12.24 -28.83 -13.92
N ASN A 335 -13.21 -29.68 -14.28
CA ASN A 335 -14.60 -29.27 -14.51
C ASN A 335 -15.53 -29.51 -13.31
N GLY A 336 -15.05 -30.21 -12.27
CA GLY A 336 -15.79 -30.47 -11.04
C GLY A 336 -16.94 -31.46 -11.20
N ASP A 337 -16.92 -32.31 -12.23
CA ASP A 337 -17.99 -33.29 -12.50
C ASP A 337 -17.85 -34.58 -11.68
N GLY A 338 -16.78 -34.69 -10.89
CA GLY A 338 -16.47 -35.82 -10.03
C GLY A 338 -15.80 -36.98 -10.75
N THR A 339 -15.38 -36.83 -12.00
CA THR A 339 -14.72 -37.87 -12.81
C THR A 339 -13.54 -37.32 -13.60
N ILE A 340 -12.32 -37.72 -13.24
CA ILE A 340 -11.10 -37.28 -13.94
C ILE A 340 -10.96 -38.05 -15.25
N ASN A 341 -11.19 -37.39 -16.38
CA ASN A 341 -11.23 -38.03 -17.69
C ASN A 341 -10.65 -37.14 -18.81
N TYR A 342 -10.98 -37.45 -20.07
CA TYR A 342 -10.47 -36.75 -21.24
C TYR A 342 -10.91 -35.28 -21.28
N VAL A 343 -11.99 -34.90 -20.60
CA VAL A 343 -12.45 -33.51 -20.48
C VAL A 343 -11.47 -32.70 -19.64
N ASP A 344 -11.03 -33.21 -18.50
CA ASP A 344 -10.01 -32.55 -17.67
C ASP A 344 -8.68 -32.45 -18.40
N LEU A 345 -8.29 -33.53 -19.09
CA LEU A 345 -7.09 -33.51 -19.93
C LEU A 345 -7.18 -32.45 -21.04
N ALA A 346 -8.36 -32.26 -21.64
CA ALA A 346 -8.57 -31.24 -22.66
C ALA A 346 -8.53 -29.82 -22.07
N ILE A 347 -9.07 -29.62 -20.87
CA ILE A 347 -8.97 -28.35 -20.13
C ILE A 347 -7.50 -28.04 -19.84
N LEU A 348 -6.75 -28.97 -19.25
CA LEU A 348 -5.31 -28.79 -19.00
C LEU A 348 -4.56 -28.48 -20.30
N GLY A 349 -4.85 -29.24 -21.37
CA GLY A 349 -4.24 -29.05 -22.67
C GLY A 349 -4.54 -27.67 -23.29
N ALA A 350 -5.72 -27.10 -23.04
CA ALA A 350 -6.09 -25.76 -23.52
C ALA A 350 -5.30 -24.65 -22.83
N HIS A 351 -4.87 -24.88 -21.58
CA HIS A 351 -4.08 -23.95 -20.78
C HIS A 351 -2.58 -24.30 -20.77
N TYR A 352 -2.14 -25.30 -21.52
CA TYR A 352 -0.76 -25.79 -21.46
C TYR A 352 0.24 -24.72 -21.90
N GLY A 353 1.18 -24.40 -21.02
CA GLY A 353 2.19 -23.35 -21.21
C GLY A 353 1.79 -21.97 -20.67
N GLU A 354 0.60 -21.81 -20.09
CA GLU A 354 0.24 -20.59 -19.36
C GLU A 354 1.04 -20.46 -18.06
N SER A 355 1.33 -19.22 -17.66
CA SER A 355 2.05 -18.88 -16.42
C SER A 355 1.52 -17.58 -15.80
N LEU A 356 1.52 -17.49 -14.46
CA LEU A 356 1.13 -16.30 -13.68
C LEU A 356 2.21 -15.23 -13.62
#